data_AF-A0A9W6X5Z1-F1
#
_entry.id   AF-A0A9W6X5Z1-F1
#
_cell.length_a   1.000
_cell.length_b   1.000
_cell.length_c   1.000
_cell.angle_alpha   90.00
_cell.angle_beta   90.00
_cell.angle_gamma   90.00
#
_symmetry.space_group_name_H-M   'P 1'
#
loop_
_entity.id
_entity.type
_entity.pdbx_description
1 polymer ?
#
loop_
_entity_poly.entity_id
_entity_poly.type
_entity_poly.pdbx_seq_one_letter_code
_entity_poly.pdbx_strand_id
1 'polypeptide(L)'
;MAPRASADIVTVREPATDPHLHGLQLTWNPTLLEHFIDAANSIVPLEYPDLEPSQWLTETRGSLTTEGFMQDTMTYLSESVGGFRGTILSPLTPMQSNLLSRRMGQMEMDAFMQACAKKLPAGSCLVTGTLFFQDPATDGVPTNLPSPPSPHRQIFV
;
A
#
# COMPACT_ATOMS: atom_id res chain seq x y z
N MET A 1 58.34 -37.22 15.35
CA MET A 1 57.16 -37.46 14.49
C MET A 1 56.02 -36.65 15.08
N ALA A 2 55.91 -35.39 14.68
CA ALA A 2 55.01 -34.89 13.62
C ALA A 2 53.60 -34.57 14.19
N PRO A 3 53.17 -33.29 14.18
CA PRO A 3 51.89 -32.86 14.72
C PRO A 3 50.78 -33.12 13.69
N ARG A 4 49.58 -33.54 14.15
CA ARG A 4 48.41 -33.62 13.28
C ARG A 4 47.62 -32.32 13.37
N ALA A 5 47.36 -31.79 12.17
CA ALA A 5 46.81 -30.50 11.90
C ALA A 5 45.34 -30.33 12.34
N SER A 6 45.03 -29.07 12.65
CA SER A 6 43.82 -28.31 12.37
C SER A 6 42.53 -29.06 12.03
N ALA A 7 41.53 -28.80 12.86
CA ALA A 7 40.21 -28.43 12.35
C ALA A 7 39.76 -27.18 13.12
N ASP A 8 40.11 -26.00 12.60
CA ASP A 8 39.35 -24.79 12.91
C ASP A 8 37.92 -25.08 12.45
N ILE A 9 37.04 -25.33 13.42
CA ILE A 9 35.61 -25.29 13.19
C ILE A 9 35.32 -23.82 12.97
N VAL A 10 35.47 -23.38 11.71
CA VAL A 10 34.79 -22.18 11.24
C VAL A 10 33.32 -22.50 11.39
N THR A 11 32.73 -22.03 12.49
CA THR A 11 31.29 -21.89 12.60
C THR A 11 30.88 -21.01 11.43
N VAL A 12 30.49 -21.64 10.32
CA VAL A 12 29.79 -20.96 9.23
C VAL A 12 28.54 -20.43 9.90
N ARG A 13 28.59 -19.16 10.26
CA ARG A 13 27.44 -18.42 10.74
C ARG A 13 26.53 -18.34 9.52
N GLU A 14 25.55 -19.24 9.44
CA GLU A 14 24.44 -19.06 8.51
C GLU A 14 23.90 -17.65 8.75
N PRO A 15 23.93 -16.76 7.75
CA PRO A 15 23.08 -15.60 7.81
C PRO A 15 21.67 -16.11 7.50
N ALA A 16 20.98 -16.63 8.51
CA ALA A 16 19.53 -16.64 8.51
C ALA A 16 19.06 -15.20 8.78
N THR A 17 19.49 -14.25 7.95
CA THR A 17 18.78 -12.98 7.80
C THR A 17 17.54 -13.32 7.02
N ASP A 18 16.54 -13.82 7.73
CA ASP A 18 15.16 -13.65 7.31
C ASP A 18 15.03 -12.13 7.06
N PRO A 19 14.77 -11.67 5.83
CA PRO A 19 14.73 -10.26 5.54
C PRO A 19 13.50 -9.69 6.24
N HIS A 20 13.71 -9.16 7.44
CA HIS A 20 12.64 -8.55 8.23
C HIS A 20 12.20 -7.30 7.48
N LEU A 21 10.98 -7.33 6.96
CA LEU A 21 10.32 -6.19 6.30
C LEU A 21 10.38 -4.98 7.24
N HIS A 22 10.89 -3.87 6.73
CA HIS A 22 11.01 -2.63 7.48
C HIS A 22 9.80 -1.73 7.24
N GLY A 23 9.27 -1.68 6.02
CA GLY A 23 8.11 -0.87 5.69
C GLY A 23 7.66 -0.93 4.24
N LEU A 24 6.56 -0.25 3.95
CA LEU A 24 6.01 -0.07 2.61
C LEU A 24 5.92 1.43 2.30
N GLN A 25 6.58 1.89 1.23
CA GLN A 25 6.37 3.23 0.69
C GLN A 25 5.29 3.20 -0.38
N LEU A 26 4.34 4.11 -0.27
CA LEU A 26 3.34 4.37 -1.29
C LEU A 26 3.79 5.55 -2.15
N THR A 27 3.81 5.33 -3.46
CA THR A 27 4.12 6.35 -4.46
C THR A 27 2.87 6.63 -5.25
N TRP A 28 2.35 7.85 -5.10
CA TRP A 28 1.12 8.29 -5.73
C TRP A 28 1.41 8.86 -7.12
N ASN A 29 0.60 8.52 -8.11
CA ASN A 29 0.62 9.21 -9.38
C ASN A 29 -0.15 10.55 -9.24
N PRO A 30 0.52 11.72 -9.29
CA PRO A 30 -0.11 12.99 -8.96
C PRO A 30 -1.25 13.33 -9.95
N THR A 31 -1.05 13.07 -11.24
CA THR A 31 -2.06 13.35 -12.27
C THR A 31 -3.29 12.45 -12.13
N LEU A 32 -3.08 11.16 -11.86
CA LEU A 32 -4.20 10.24 -11.63
C LEU A 32 -4.92 10.54 -10.30
N LEU A 33 -4.18 11.01 -9.30
CA LEU A 33 -4.75 11.43 -8.02
C LEU A 33 -5.66 12.65 -8.19
N GLU A 34 -5.22 13.69 -8.90
CA GLU A 34 -6.07 14.84 -9.22
C GLU A 34 -7.35 14.40 -9.95
N HIS A 35 -7.22 13.60 -11.00
CA HIS A 35 -8.39 13.07 -11.73
C HIS A 35 -9.31 12.20 -10.87
N PHE A 36 -8.73 11.45 -9.93
CA PHE A 36 -9.51 10.63 -9.00
C PHE A 36 -10.30 11.51 -8.04
N ILE A 37 -9.70 12.58 -7.51
CA ILE A 37 -10.37 13.53 -6.63
C ILE A 37 -11.44 14.33 -7.38
N ASP A 38 -11.16 14.77 -8.60
CA ASP A 38 -12.16 15.42 -9.46
C ASP A 38 -13.35 14.50 -9.71
N ALA A 39 -13.09 13.22 -10.01
CA ALA A 39 -14.13 12.22 -10.15
C ALA A 39 -14.91 12.03 -8.84
N ALA A 40 -14.22 11.88 -7.71
CA ALA A 40 -14.82 11.70 -6.40
C ALA A 40 -15.76 12.86 -6.01
N ASN A 41 -15.34 14.09 -6.29
CA ASN A 41 -16.11 15.30 -6.05
C ASN A 41 -17.25 15.51 -7.06
N SER A 42 -17.13 14.95 -8.27
CA SER A 42 -18.11 15.10 -9.35
C SER A 42 -19.09 13.93 -9.44
N ILE A 43 -18.98 12.89 -8.62
CA ILE A 43 -19.96 11.80 -8.59
C ILE A 43 -21.31 12.37 -8.16
N VAL A 44 -22.20 12.51 -9.14
CA VAL A 44 -23.53 13.04 -8.94
C VAL A 44 -24.36 12.00 -8.18
N PRO A 45 -25.02 12.36 -7.06
CA PRO A 45 -25.92 11.46 -6.36
C PRO A 45 -27.02 10.86 -7.25
N LEU A 46 -27.37 11.50 -8.36
CA LEU A 46 -28.34 10.99 -9.33
C LEU A 46 -27.85 9.74 -10.09
N GLU A 47 -26.54 9.60 -10.35
CA GLU A 47 -25.99 8.38 -10.97
C GLU A 47 -25.85 7.25 -9.94
N TYR A 48 -25.63 7.59 -8.67
CA TYR A 48 -25.41 6.64 -7.58
C TYR A 48 -26.04 7.14 -6.26
N PRO A 49 -27.36 6.98 -6.08
CA PRO A 49 -28.10 7.58 -4.97
C PRO A 49 -27.74 7.00 -3.59
N ASP A 50 -27.34 5.73 -3.56
CA ASP A 50 -26.96 5.02 -2.33
C ASP A 50 -25.43 4.93 -2.14
N LEU A 51 -24.66 5.59 -3.01
CA LEU A 51 -23.21 5.60 -2.87
C LEU A 51 -22.84 6.62 -1.80
N GLU A 52 -22.42 6.14 -0.65
CA GLU A 52 -21.85 6.95 0.42
C GLU A 52 -20.32 7.02 0.28
N PRO A 53 -19.67 8.12 0.73
CA PRO A 53 -18.23 8.15 0.91
C PRO A 53 -17.78 7.00 1.83
N SER A 54 -16.58 6.47 1.58
CA SER A 54 -16.01 5.43 2.44
C SER A 54 -15.88 5.93 3.88
N GLN A 55 -16.25 5.11 4.86
CA GLN A 55 -16.34 5.53 6.28
C GLN A 55 -15.02 5.99 6.91
N TRP A 56 -13.89 5.65 6.28
CA TRP A 56 -12.55 6.04 6.73
C TRP A 56 -12.11 7.41 6.18
N LEU A 57 -12.87 8.00 5.25
CA LEU A 57 -12.65 9.37 4.79
C LEU A 57 -13.23 10.36 5.80
N THR A 58 -12.45 11.39 6.09
CA THR A 58 -12.86 12.48 6.99
C THR A 58 -13.58 13.60 6.23
N GLU A 59 -13.16 13.85 4.99
CA GLU A 59 -13.77 14.83 4.10
C GLU A 59 -15.02 14.28 3.42
N THR A 60 -16.01 15.15 3.22
CA THR A 60 -17.25 14.78 2.53
C THR A 60 -17.10 14.94 1.02
N ARG A 61 -17.93 14.21 0.28
CA ARG A 61 -18.03 14.34 -1.19
C ARG A 61 -18.21 15.81 -1.59
N GLY A 62 -17.45 16.23 -2.61
CA GLY A 62 -17.49 17.60 -3.14
C GLY A 62 -16.48 18.53 -2.46
N SER A 63 -15.84 18.09 -1.38
CA SER A 63 -14.81 18.83 -0.66
C SER A 63 -13.49 18.07 -0.51
N LEU A 64 -13.36 16.90 -1.13
CA LEU A 64 -12.15 16.09 -1.04
C LEU A 64 -10.98 16.83 -1.66
N THR A 65 -9.85 16.83 -0.96
CA THR A 65 -8.58 17.34 -1.45
C THR A 65 -7.60 16.19 -1.69
N THR A 66 -6.61 16.39 -2.55
CA THR A 66 -5.55 15.39 -2.78
C THR A 66 -4.78 15.10 -1.48
N GLU A 67 -4.43 16.16 -0.73
CA GLU A 67 -3.73 16.05 0.55
C GLU A 67 -4.58 15.36 1.62
N GLY A 68 -5.84 15.76 1.80
CA GLY A 68 -6.76 15.14 2.75
C GLY A 68 -6.97 13.66 2.45
N PHE A 69 -7.21 13.31 1.18
CA PHE A 69 -7.36 11.92 0.76
C PHE A 69 -6.11 11.07 1.00
N MET A 70 -4.91 11.60 0.69
CA MET A 70 -3.66 10.90 0.98
C MET A 70 -3.48 10.70 2.48
N GLN A 71 -3.75 11.72 3.28
CA GLN A 71 -3.63 11.67 4.73
C GLN A 71 -4.60 10.66 5.35
N ASP A 72 -5.86 10.66 4.91
CA ASP A 72 -6.88 9.72 5.35
C ASP A 72 -6.52 8.29 4.95
N THR A 73 -6.03 8.09 3.71
CA THR A 73 -5.56 6.78 3.25
C THR A 73 -4.40 6.27 4.11
N MET A 74 -3.39 7.11 4.35
CA MET A 74 -2.24 6.72 5.18
C MET A 74 -2.67 6.43 6.62
N THR A 75 -3.55 7.24 7.19
CA THR A 75 -4.11 7.05 8.54
C THR A 75 -4.86 5.73 8.63
N TYR A 76 -5.74 5.47 7.66
CA TYR A 76 -6.52 4.24 7.60
C TYR A 76 -5.64 3.01 7.40
N LEU A 77 -4.62 3.06 6.55
CA LEU A 77 -3.69 1.95 6.38
C LEU A 77 -2.82 1.73 7.63
N SER A 78 -2.52 2.79 8.38
CA SER A 78 -1.66 2.74 9.55
C SER A 78 -2.20 1.89 10.69
N GLU A 79 -3.53 1.73 10.83
CA GLU A 79 -4.08 0.90 11.91
C GLU A 79 -3.81 -0.61 11.70
N SER A 80 -3.31 -1.02 10.52
CA SER A 80 -2.87 -2.40 10.26
C SER A 80 -1.36 -2.60 10.49
N VAL A 81 -0.62 -1.54 10.79
CA VAL A 81 0.85 -1.53 10.89
C VAL A 81 1.32 -0.74 12.11
N GLY A 82 2.62 -0.54 12.28
CA GLY A 82 3.17 0.20 13.43
C GLY A 82 3.05 1.73 13.36
N GLY A 83 2.44 2.27 12.30
CA GLY A 83 2.29 3.70 12.06
C GLY A 83 2.73 4.13 10.65
N PHE A 84 2.81 5.44 10.42
CA PHE A 84 3.31 5.99 9.17
C PHE A 84 4.09 7.30 9.36
N ARG A 85 4.95 7.62 8.38
CA ARG A 85 5.63 8.91 8.25
C ARG A 85 5.63 9.32 6.77
N GLY A 86 4.92 10.40 6.44
CA GLY A 86 4.70 10.78 5.04
C GLY A 86 3.95 9.67 4.32
N THR A 87 4.54 9.08 3.27
CA THR A 87 3.94 7.96 2.53
C THR A 87 4.53 6.60 2.89
N ILE A 88 5.28 6.51 3.99
CA ILE A 88 5.93 5.27 4.44
C ILE A 88 5.17 4.67 5.62
N LEU A 89 4.72 3.43 5.47
CA LEU A 89 4.08 2.60 6.50
C LEU A 89 5.15 1.71 7.17
N SER A 90 5.39 1.90 8.48
CA SER A 90 6.48 1.24 9.20
C SER A 90 6.26 1.30 10.73
N PRO A 91 6.80 0.34 11.50
CA PRO A 91 7.37 -0.94 11.05
C PRO A 91 6.32 -1.90 10.46
N LEU A 92 6.77 -2.82 9.61
CA LEU A 92 5.92 -3.80 8.95
C LEU A 92 6.40 -5.24 9.20
N THR A 93 5.92 -5.87 10.27
CA THR A 93 6.12 -7.32 10.46
C THR A 93 5.39 -8.14 9.39
N PRO A 94 5.74 -9.43 9.16
CA PRO A 94 5.00 -10.28 8.23
C PRO A 94 3.50 -10.36 8.52
N MET A 95 3.10 -10.36 9.79
CA MET A 95 1.68 -10.35 10.18
C MET A 95 1.01 -9.03 9.79
N GLN A 96 1.66 -7.90 10.06
CA GLN A 96 1.16 -6.57 9.67
C GLN A 96 1.10 -6.41 8.15
N SER A 97 2.06 -6.98 7.41
CA SER A 97 2.03 -7.00 5.94
C SER A 97 0.79 -7.72 5.41
N ASN A 98 0.42 -8.85 6.00
CA ASN A 98 -0.80 -9.57 5.63
C ASN A 98 -2.07 -8.77 5.95
N LEU A 99 -2.14 -8.12 7.11
CA LEU A 99 -3.26 -7.27 7.49
C LEU A 99 -3.38 -6.05 6.55
N LEU A 100 -2.26 -5.42 6.25
CA LEU A 100 -2.18 -4.29 5.34
C LEU A 100 -2.65 -4.66 3.93
N SER A 101 -2.18 -5.79 3.38
CA SER A 101 -2.62 -6.27 2.07
C SER A 101 -4.13 -6.53 2.02
N ARG A 102 -4.71 -7.12 3.07
CA ARG A 102 -6.16 -7.31 3.18
C ARG A 102 -6.90 -5.99 3.21
N ARG A 103 -6.41 -5.00 3.96
CA ARG A 103 -7.02 -3.67 4.06
C ARG A 103 -6.96 -2.91 2.73
N MET A 104 -5.83 -2.95 2.03
CA MET A 104 -5.73 -2.42 0.67
C MET A 104 -6.74 -3.08 -0.27
N GLY A 105 -6.85 -4.41 -0.22
CA GLY A 105 -7.87 -5.13 -0.98
C GLY A 105 -9.31 -4.72 -0.63
N GLN A 106 -9.61 -4.43 0.64
CA GLN A 106 -10.91 -3.89 1.06
C GLN A 106 -11.16 -2.50 0.47
N MET A 107 -10.16 -1.62 0.44
CA MET A 107 -10.26 -0.32 -0.21
C MET A 107 -10.49 -0.46 -1.72
N GLU A 108 -9.84 -1.43 -2.38
CA GLU A 108 -10.09 -1.70 -3.79
C GLU A 108 -11.49 -2.28 -4.05
N MET A 109 -12.11 -2.94 -3.07
CA MET A 109 -13.48 -3.43 -3.22
C MET A 109 -14.53 -2.42 -2.75
N ASP A 110 -14.12 -1.27 -2.22
CA ASP A 110 -15.03 -0.23 -1.77
C ASP A 110 -15.78 0.39 -2.96
N ALA A 111 -17.10 0.49 -2.83
CA ALA A 111 -17.98 0.91 -3.91
C ALA A 111 -17.69 2.35 -4.36
N PHE A 112 -17.35 3.23 -3.42
CA PHE A 112 -17.02 4.63 -3.70
C PHE A 112 -15.68 4.72 -4.42
N MET A 113 -14.65 4.06 -3.88
CA MET A 113 -13.34 3.97 -4.51
C MET A 113 -13.42 3.45 -5.95
N GLN A 114 -14.26 2.45 -6.19
CA GLN A 114 -14.45 1.87 -7.52
C GLN A 114 -15.25 2.75 -8.47
N ALA A 115 -16.25 3.49 -7.97
CA ALA A 115 -16.96 4.48 -8.78
C ALA A 115 -16.00 5.57 -9.28
N CYS A 116 -15.12 6.06 -8.41
CA CYS A 116 -14.07 7.01 -8.74
C CYS A 116 -13.06 6.40 -9.73
N ALA A 117 -12.52 5.21 -9.42
CA ALA A 117 -11.52 4.54 -10.23
C ALA A 117 -12.02 4.21 -11.65
N LYS A 118 -13.33 3.98 -11.85
CA LYS A 118 -13.93 3.75 -13.18
C LYS A 118 -13.83 4.96 -14.11
N LYS A 119 -13.76 6.18 -13.57
CA LYS A 119 -13.62 7.42 -14.36
C LYS A 119 -12.16 7.67 -14.79
N LEU A 120 -11.19 6.95 -14.22
CA LEU A 120 -9.78 6.99 -14.65
C LEU A 120 -9.56 6.24 -15.97
N PRO A 121 -8.42 6.44 -16.66
CA PRO A 121 -8.04 5.64 -17.82
C PRO A 121 -8.01 4.13 -17.52
N ALA A 122 -8.40 3.30 -18.49
CA ALA A 122 -8.37 1.86 -18.29
C ALA A 122 -6.93 1.36 -18.06
N GLY A 123 -6.74 0.51 -17.05
CA GLY A 123 -5.43 -0.04 -16.69
C GLY A 123 -4.52 0.92 -15.90
N SER A 124 -5.01 2.11 -15.52
CA SER A 124 -4.25 3.01 -14.65
C SER A 124 -4.24 2.52 -13.21
N CYS A 125 -3.09 2.64 -12.54
CA CYS A 125 -2.94 2.42 -11.11
C CYS A 125 -2.67 3.76 -10.41
N LEU A 126 -3.37 4.01 -9.31
CA LEU A 126 -3.28 5.25 -8.55
C LEU A 126 -2.01 5.30 -7.68
N VAL A 127 -1.64 4.16 -7.10
CA VAL A 127 -0.61 4.03 -6.06
C VAL A 127 0.28 2.83 -6.31
N THR A 128 1.60 3.03 -6.34
CA THR A 128 2.57 1.95 -6.38
C THR A 128 3.22 1.73 -5.02
N GLY A 129 3.25 0.49 -4.54
CA GLY A 129 3.88 0.07 -3.29
C GLY A 129 5.32 -0.44 -3.49
N THR A 130 6.25 0.02 -2.66
CA THR A 130 7.64 -0.47 -2.63
C THR A 130 8.01 -0.93 -1.21
N LEU A 131 8.43 -2.18 -1.06
CA LEU A 131 8.85 -2.76 0.22
C LEU A 131 10.33 -2.50 0.46
N PHE A 132 10.70 -2.13 1.68
CA PHE A 132 12.09 -2.00 2.12
C PHE A 132 12.39 -2.98 3.24
N PHE A 133 13.61 -3.49 3.29
CA PHE A 133 14.06 -4.48 4.25
C PHE A 133 15.06 -3.87 5.24
N GLN A 134 15.28 -4.54 6.38
CA GLN A 134 16.21 -4.08 7.42
C GLN A 134 17.67 -3.91 6.96
N ASP A 135 18.07 -4.50 5.84
CA ASP A 135 19.41 -4.29 5.29
C ASP A 135 19.42 -3.05 4.38
N PRO A 136 20.08 -1.95 4.79
CA PRO A 136 20.17 -0.73 3.99
C PRO A 136 20.95 -0.89 2.67
N ALA A 137 21.63 -2.02 2.45
CA ALA A 137 22.26 -2.36 1.17
C ALA A 137 21.29 -3.05 0.18
N THR A 138 20.06 -3.36 0.60
CA THR A 138 19.05 -3.97 -0.25
C THR A 138 18.15 -2.89 -0.85
N ASP A 139 18.14 -2.80 -2.18
CA ASP A 139 17.19 -1.95 -2.90
C ASP A 139 15.75 -2.37 -2.56
N GLY A 140 14.84 -1.39 -2.49
CA GLY A 140 13.42 -1.66 -2.28
C GLY A 140 12.86 -2.54 -3.41
N VAL A 141 12.05 -3.54 -3.06
CA VAL A 141 11.45 -4.45 -4.03
C VAL A 141 10.01 -3.99 -4.30
N PRO A 142 9.60 -3.84 -5.58
CA PRO A 142 8.21 -3.60 -5.92
C PRO A 142 7.33 -4.69 -5.30
N THR A 143 6.30 -4.30 -4.58
CA THR A 143 5.32 -5.28 -4.11
C THR A 143 4.43 -5.66 -5.30
N ASN A 144 3.99 -6.91 -5.36
CA ASN A 144 2.90 -7.30 -6.26
C ASN A 144 1.69 -7.55 -5.39
N LEU A 145 0.82 -6.54 -5.25
CA LEU A 145 -0.47 -6.76 -4.62
C LEU A 145 -1.34 -7.63 -5.56
N PRO A 146 -2.06 -8.63 -5.01
CA PRO A 146 -2.95 -9.45 -5.83
C PRO A 146 -4.01 -8.56 -6.46
N SER A 147 -4.17 -8.63 -7.78
CA SER A 147 -5.20 -7.85 -8.48
C SER A 147 -6.58 -8.19 -7.93
N PRO A 148 -7.46 -7.19 -7.75
CA PRO A 148 -8.80 -7.44 -7.24
C PRO A 148 -9.63 -8.25 -8.25
N PRO A 149 -10.66 -8.99 -7.79
CA PRO A 149 -11.50 -9.78 -8.68
C PRO A 149 -12.28 -8.87 -9.64
N SER A 150 -12.42 -9.30 -10.89
CA SER A 150 -13.30 -8.64 -11.86
C SER A 150 -14.71 -8.45 -11.28
N PRO A 151 -15.37 -7.28 -11.44
CA PRO A 151 -15.03 -6.16 -12.33
C PRO A 151 -14.25 -5.00 -11.66
N HIS A 152 -13.66 -5.21 -10.48
CA HIS A 152 -12.98 -4.15 -9.74
C HIS A 152 -11.65 -3.76 -10.39
N ARG A 153 -11.35 -2.47 -10.40
CA ARG A 153 -10.08 -1.93 -10.89
C ARG A 153 -9.01 -1.99 -9.81
N GLN A 154 -7.79 -2.33 -10.21
CA GLN A 154 -6.63 -2.25 -9.35
C GLN A 154 -6.25 -0.79 -9.10
N ILE A 155 -6.18 -0.40 -7.84
CA ILE A 155 -5.83 0.95 -7.38
C ILE A 155 -4.40 0.95 -6.83
N PHE A 156 -4.01 -0.12 -6.13
CA PHE A 156 -2.69 -0.34 -5.57
C PHE A 156 -1.95 -1.44 -6.34
N VAL A 157 -0.71 -1.15 -6.76
CA VAL A 157 0.20 -2.12 -7.41
C VAL A 157 1.42 -2.34 -6.55
#